data_AF-A0A1R1YXY6-F1
#
_entry.id   AF-A0A1R1YXY6-F1
#
_cell.length_a   1.000
_cell.length_b   1.000
_cell.length_c   1.000
_cell.angle_alpha   90.00
_cell.angle_beta   90.00
_cell.angle_gamma   90.00
#
_symmetry.space_group_name_H-M   'P 1'
#
loop_
_entity.id
_entity.type
_entity.pdbx_description
1 polymer ?
#
loop_
_entity_poly.entity_id
_entity_poly.type
_entity_poly.pdbx_seq_one_letter_code
_entity_poly.pdbx_strand_id
1 'polypeptide(L)' 'MRPAKQRWEAGQLVNVGFIKGLVVKARVLTPGDGRPDIWALWQPSTNRFYQFQPHLGLTRVETLAQAMEA' A
#
# COMPACT_ATOMS: atom_id res chain seq x y z
N MET A 1 -3.31 -10.79 -23.75
CA MET A 1 -3.08 -11.39 -22.41
C MET A 1 -3.40 -10.32 -21.37
N ARG A 2 -4.44 -10.49 -20.54
CA ARG A 2 -4.74 -9.52 -19.47
C ARG A 2 -3.63 -9.62 -18.41
N PRO A 3 -3.11 -8.51 -17.86
CA PRO A 3 -2.17 -8.60 -16.74
C PRO A 3 -2.86 -9.34 -15.60
N ALA A 4 -2.12 -10.24 -14.95
CA ALA A 4 -2.61 -10.93 -13.78
C ALA A 4 -3.07 -9.89 -12.74
N LYS A 5 -4.25 -10.10 -12.14
CA LYS A 5 -4.73 -9.24 -11.05
C LYS A 5 -3.68 -9.25 -9.94
N GLN A 6 -3.28 -8.06 -9.50
CA GLN A 6 -2.41 -7.91 -8.33
C GLN A 6 -3.14 -8.44 -7.09
N ARG A 7 -2.41 -9.15 -6.23
CA ARG A 7 -2.91 -9.64 -4.94
C ARG A 7 -2.49 -8.68 -3.84
N TRP A 8 -3.46 -8.20 -3.07
CA TRP A 8 -3.27 -7.19 -2.03
C TRP A 8 -3.24 -7.82 -0.64
N GLU A 9 -2.32 -8.78 -0.48
CA GLU A 9 -2.10 -9.55 0.75
C GLU A 9 -0.69 -9.27 1.28
N ALA A 10 -0.49 -9.33 2.59
CA ALA A 10 0.82 -9.10 3.19
C ALA A 10 1.89 -10.05 2.60
N GLY A 11 3.04 -9.50 2.25
CA GLY A 11 4.14 -10.20 1.57
C GLY A 11 4.07 -10.21 0.04
N GLN A 12 2.93 -9.86 -0.57
CA GLN A 12 2.81 -9.81 -2.02
C GLN A 12 3.44 -8.55 -2.62
N LEU A 13 3.90 -8.67 -3.86
CA LEU A 13 4.41 -7.55 -4.65
C LEU A 13 3.28 -6.90 -5.46
N VAL A 14 3.18 -5.58 -5.34
CA VAL A 14 2.23 -4.74 -6.05
C VAL A 14 2.94 -3.57 -6.71
N ASN A 15 2.32 -3.00 -7.73
CA ASN A 15 2.78 -1.80 -8.43
C ASN A 15 1.65 -0.79 -8.42
N VAL A 16 1.93 0.44 -7.96
CA VAL A 16 0.95 1.51 -7.85
C VAL A 16 1.42 2.70 -8.68
N GLY A 17 0.68 3.02 -9.74
CA GLY A 17 1.06 4.07 -10.69
C GLY A 17 2.46 3.82 -11.27
N PHE A 18 3.37 4.75 -11.05
CA PHE A 18 4.76 4.68 -11.51
C PHE A 18 5.69 3.95 -10.55
N ILE A 19 5.28 3.70 -9.30
CA ILE A 19 6.12 3.03 -8.31
C ILE A 19 5.91 1.53 -8.41
N LYS A 20 7.00 0.81 -8.64
CA LYS A 20 7.01 -0.64 -8.85
C LYS A 20 7.78 -1.35 -7.74
N GLY A 21 7.43 -2.61 -7.51
CA GLY A 21 8.09 -3.47 -6.53
C GLY A 21 7.76 -3.11 -5.09
N LEU A 22 6.52 -2.71 -4.83
CA LEU A 22 6.04 -2.44 -3.48
C LEU A 22 5.61 -3.74 -2.83
N VAL A 23 6.11 -4.02 -1.63
CA VAL A 23 5.70 -5.14 -0.80
C VAL A 23 4.58 -4.69 0.12
N VAL A 24 3.44 -5.36 0.08
CA VAL A 24 2.37 -5.13 1.05
C VAL A 24 2.84 -5.60 2.42
N LYS A 25 2.86 -4.71 3.40
CA LYS A 25 3.22 -5.04 4.80
C LYS A 25 1.98 -5.31 5.63
N ALA A 26 0.96 -4.47 5.50
CA ALA A 26 -0.28 -4.61 6.24
C ALA A 26 -1.45 -3.97 5.48
N ARG A 27 -2.66 -4.38 5.84
CA ARG A 27 -3.91 -3.70 5.50
C ARG A 27 -4.57 -3.25 6.80
N VAL A 28 -4.91 -1.98 6.87
CA VAL A 28 -5.66 -1.39 7.99
C VAL A 28 -7.08 -1.19 7.49
N LEU A 29 -8.00 -1.93 8.08
CA LEU A 29 -9.42 -1.79 7.80
C LEU A 29 -9.92 -0.50 8.46
N THR A 30 -10.71 0.28 7.75
CA THR A 30 -11.40 1.47 8.29
C THR A 30 -12.90 1.18 8.42
N PRO A 31 -13.33 0.38 9.40
CA PRO A 31 -14.74 0.07 9.59
C PRO A 31 -15.51 1.28 10.13
N GLY A 32 -16.66 1.58 9.52
CA GLY A 32 -17.65 2.50 10.08
C GLY A 32 -17.50 3.99 9.77
N ASP A 33 -16.44 4.43 9.08
CA ASP A 33 -16.23 5.85 8.73
C ASP A 33 -16.40 6.15 7.22
N GLY A 34 -16.81 5.15 6.43
CA GLY A 34 -16.99 5.30 4.97
C GLY A 34 -15.70 5.55 4.18
N ARG A 35 -14.54 5.58 4.83
CA ARG A 35 -13.22 5.74 4.19
C ARG A 35 -12.72 4.40 3.64
N PRO A 36 -12.06 4.40 2.47
CA PRO A 36 -11.48 3.20 1.89
C PRO A 36 -10.29 2.72 2.72
N ASP A 37 -10.06 1.40 2.75
CA ASP A 37 -9.00 0.80 3.55
C ASP A 37 -7.62 1.34 3.17
N ILE A 38 -6.69 1.20 4.12
CA ILE A 38 -5.31 1.64 3.94
C ILE A 38 -4.40 0.43 3.78
N TRP A 39 -3.49 0.52 2.84
CA TRP A 39 -2.43 -0.45 2.65
C TRP A 39 -1.08 0.19 2.98
N ALA A 40 -0.39 -0.42 3.95
CA ALA A 40 0.98 -0.08 4.25
C ALA A 40 1.91 -0.85 3.32
N LEU A 41 2.71 -0.12 2.55
CA LEU A 41 3.59 -0.64 1.53
C LEU A 41 5.05 -0.30 1.84
N TRP A 42 5.96 -1.19 1.46
CA TRP A 42 7.40 -0.99 1.61
C TRP A 42 8.11 -1.29 0.29
N GLN A 43 9.03 -0.41 -0.12
CA GLN A 43 9.84 -0.62 -1.32
C GLN A 43 11.24 -1.11 -0.91
N PRO A 44 11.58 -2.39 -1.16
CA PRO A 44 12.87 -2.95 -0.74
C PRO A 44 14.08 -2.27 -1.38
N SER A 45 13.97 -1.87 -2.66
CA SER A 45 15.08 -1.30 -3.43
C SER A 45 15.56 0.05 -2.90
N THR A 46 14.67 0.85 -2.32
CA THR A 46 14.98 2.19 -1.79
C THR A 46 14.81 2.28 -0.28
N ASN A 47 14.40 1.18 0.36
CA ASN A 47 14.01 1.13 1.76
C ASN A 47 13.01 2.23 2.19
N ARG A 48 11.98 2.47 1.36
CA ARG A 48 10.97 3.53 1.60
C ARG A 48 9.63 2.93 1.99
N PHE A 49 8.88 3.67 2.80
CA PHE A 49 7.51 3.30 3.19
C PHE A 49 6.50 4.19 2.48
N TYR A 50 5.35 3.60 2.19
CA TYR A 50 4.26 4.24 1.49
C TYR A 50 2.93 3.82 2.10
N GLN A 51 2.02 4.77 2.19
CA GLN A 51 0.62 4.55 2.47
C GLN A 51 -0.13 4.57 1.15
N PHE A 52 -0.93 3.55 0.88
CA PHE A 52 -1.83 3.53 -0.26
C PHE A 52 -3.27 3.53 0.21
N GLN A 53 -4.07 4.43 -0.34
CA GLN A 53 -5.50 4.47 -0.11
C GLN A 53 -6.23 4.65 -1.45
N PRO A 54 -7.20 3.79 -1.79
CA PRO A 54 -7.99 3.92 -3.01
C PRO A 54 -8.58 5.33 -3.11
N HIS A 55 -8.58 5.87 -4.33
CA HIS A 55 -9.02 7.23 -4.66
C HIS A 55 -8.13 8.38 -4.15
N LEU A 56 -7.43 8.21 -3.01
CA LEU A 56 -6.49 9.20 -2.47
C LEU A 56 -5.05 9.03 -3.01
N GLY A 57 -4.70 7.81 -3.43
CA GLY A 57 -3.42 7.51 -4.07
C GLY A 57 -2.36 7.04 -3.10
N LEU A 58 -1.10 7.34 -3.42
CA LEU A 58 0.07 6.86 -2.71
C LEU A 58 0.79 8.02 -2.02
N THR A 59 0.91 7.96 -0.70
CA THR A 59 1.63 8.93 0.11
C THR A 59 2.93 8.31 0.61
N ARG A 60 4.04 9.01 0.47
CA ARG A 60 5.32 8.58 1.05
C ARG A 60 5.36 8.95 2.52
N VAL A 61 5.82 8.01 3.35
CA VAL A 61 5.99 8.19 4.80
C VAL A 61 7.36 7.71 5.24
N GLU A 62 7.76 8.04 6.46
CA GLU A 62 9.10 7.71 6.98
C GLU A 62 9.14 6.34 7.66
N THR A 63 8.01 5.92 8.24
CA THR A 63 7.94 4.69 9.04
C THR A 63 6.78 3.79 8.63
N LEU A 64 6.87 2.51 8.96
CA LEU A 64 5.76 1.57 8.78
C LEU A 64 4.54 1.94 9.63
N ALA A 65 4.75 2.48 10.84
CA ALA A 65 3.68 2.90 11.73
C ALA A 65 2.84 4.01 11.09
N GLN A 66 3.50 5.03 10.52
CA GLN A 66 2.81 6.09 9.77
C GLN A 66 2.07 5.55 8.54
N ALA A 67 2.61 4.53 7.86
CA ALA A 67 1.94 3.92 6.72
C ALA A 67 0.65 3.18 7.11
N MET A 68 0.48 2.87 8.39
CA MET A 68 -0.67 2.17 8.97
C MET A 68 -1.63 3.13 9.71
N GLU A 69 -1.37 4.43 9.69
CA GLU A 69 -2.21 5.42 10.35
C GLU A 69 -3.47 5.70 9.50
N ALA A 70 -4.64 5.69 10.15
CA ALA A 70 -5.96 5.81 9.52
C ALA A 70 -6.55 7.23 9.53
#